data_AF-C7JGA4-F1
#
_entry.id   AF-C7JGA4-F1
#
_cell.length_a   1.000
_cell.length_b   1.000
_cell.length_c   1.000
_cell.angle_alpha   90.00
_cell.angle_beta   90.00
_cell.angle_gamma   90.00
#
_symmetry.space_group_name_H-M   'P 1'
#
loop_
_entity.id
_entity.type
_entity.pdbx_description
1 polymer ?
#
loop_
_entity_poly.entity_id
_entity_poly.type
_entity_poly.pdbx_seq_one_letter_code
_entity_poly.pdbx_strand_id
1 'polypeptide(L)'
;MRGMERPSLHPITQKKRIRPSPATLNRERAALSGFLQYCFDSQYIKAIPEIKTNKTGYTARPSFSAQEFKKFNTYVFLHIGEEGIHPAVKYDRAVFYAYINIIALTGMRPTEIKNMKWGDIIGLELDKKGNPLTHDLHLRVHGKGKSRELIPHREVLFTIVMLHAVYREAGFTPEKSDSLLLHQDKTPFKSFSGQFNSALAATGLTRDYRGVKRTPYSLRHFYITEQLRNGVDAYVLARNAGTSVKMIEEHYDHNTNEKYKEMLRPKRK
;
A
#
# COMPACT_ATOMS: atom_id res chain seq x y z
N MET A 1 8.62 -50.55 -19.28
CA MET A 1 9.01 -49.63 -18.18
C MET A 1 9.32 -48.27 -18.79
N ARG A 2 8.43 -47.27 -18.63
CA ARG A 2 8.71 -45.89 -19.08
C ARG A 2 9.64 -45.25 -18.06
N GLY A 3 10.82 -44.80 -18.52
CA GLY A 3 11.77 -44.07 -17.69
C GLY A 3 11.14 -42.77 -17.20
N MET A 4 11.08 -42.58 -15.88
CA MET A 4 10.81 -41.28 -15.31
C MET A 4 11.99 -40.36 -15.66
N GLU A 5 11.74 -39.35 -16.49
CA GLU A 5 12.66 -38.24 -16.67
C GLU A 5 12.94 -37.60 -15.31
N ARG A 6 14.22 -37.50 -14.95
CA ARG A 6 14.64 -36.82 -13.74
C ARG A 6 14.19 -35.36 -13.84
N PRO A 7 13.51 -34.80 -12.82
CA PRO A 7 13.10 -33.40 -12.85
C PRO A 7 14.33 -32.52 -13.06
N SER A 8 14.26 -31.60 -14.03
CA SER A 8 15.34 -30.67 -14.35
C SER A 8 15.68 -29.85 -13.10
N LEU A 9 16.80 -30.16 -12.44
CA LEU A 9 17.30 -29.41 -11.31
C LEU A 9 17.84 -28.08 -11.83
N HIS A 10 17.00 -27.04 -11.83
CA HIS A 10 17.48 -25.69 -12.07
C HIS A 10 18.53 -25.32 -11.01
N PRO A 11 19.74 -24.88 -11.39
CA PRO A 11 20.77 -24.55 -10.43
C PRO A 11 20.31 -23.42 -9.50
N ILE A 12 20.46 -23.64 -8.19
CA ILE A 12 20.13 -22.64 -7.17
C ILE A 12 21.11 -21.49 -7.30
N THR A 13 20.63 -20.33 -7.76
CA THR A 13 21.42 -19.11 -7.93
C THR A 13 22.02 -18.63 -6.60
N GLN A 14 23.15 -17.93 -6.64
CA GLN A 14 23.76 -17.34 -5.43
C GLN A 14 22.77 -16.46 -4.65
N LYS A 15 21.88 -15.72 -5.33
CA LYS A 15 20.80 -14.93 -4.69
C LYS A 15 19.84 -15.78 -3.86
N LYS A 16 19.67 -17.07 -4.16
CA LYS A 16 18.84 -18.01 -3.40
C LYS A 16 19.60 -18.70 -2.27
N ARG A 17 20.93 -18.58 -2.21
CA ARG A 17 21.80 -19.15 -1.16
C ARG A 17 22.03 -18.16 -0.02
N ILE A 18 20.97 -17.51 0.45
CA ILE A 18 21.04 -16.56 1.58
C ILE A 18 20.33 -17.21 2.76
N ARG A 19 20.93 -17.10 3.96
CA ARG A 19 20.30 -17.59 5.19
C ARG A 19 18.91 -16.95 5.35
N PRO A 20 17.83 -17.73 5.48
CA PRO A 20 16.49 -17.17 5.65
C PRO A 20 16.40 -16.30 6.90
N SER A 21 15.62 -15.22 6.82
CA SER A 21 15.33 -14.38 7.99
C SER A 21 14.57 -15.17 9.06
N PRO A 22 14.62 -14.79 10.35
CA PRO A 22 13.77 -15.38 11.39
C PRO A 22 12.28 -15.42 11.02
N ALA A 23 11.78 -14.38 10.34
CA ALA A 23 10.39 -14.32 9.85
C ALA A 23 10.11 -15.28 8.68
N THR A 24 11.12 -15.62 7.88
CA THR A 24 11.02 -16.66 6.86
C THR A 24 10.98 -18.03 7.52
N LEU A 25 11.89 -18.30 8.46
CA LEU A 25 11.91 -19.56 9.22
C LEU A 25 10.58 -19.81 9.96
N ASN A 26 10.00 -18.77 10.56
CA ASN A 26 8.69 -18.89 11.22
C ASN A 26 7.54 -19.17 10.25
N ARG A 27 7.61 -18.72 8.99
CA ARG A 27 6.63 -19.06 7.94
C ARG A 27 6.73 -20.51 7.50
N GLU A 28 7.94 -20.99 7.25
CA GLU A 28 8.19 -22.40 6.93
C GLU A 28 7.71 -23.31 8.07
N ARG A 29 8.04 -22.95 9.32
CA ARG A 29 7.51 -23.61 10.51
C ARG A 29 5.99 -23.67 10.50
N ALA A 30 5.29 -22.57 10.23
CA ALA A 30 3.83 -22.55 10.25
C ALA A 30 3.23 -23.50 9.21
N ALA A 31 3.83 -23.58 8.01
CA ALA A 31 3.42 -24.56 6.99
C ALA A 31 3.67 -26.00 7.46
N LEU A 32 4.85 -26.28 8.02
CA LEU A 32 5.19 -27.59 8.58
C LEU A 32 4.27 -27.98 9.74
N SER A 33 3.93 -27.06 10.63
CA SER A 33 3.01 -27.30 11.73
C SER A 33 1.63 -27.71 11.25
N GLY A 34 1.10 -27.08 10.18
CA GLY A 34 -0.18 -27.48 9.59
C GLY A 34 -0.15 -28.89 9.00
N PHE A 35 0.94 -29.24 8.29
CA PHE A 35 1.13 -30.59 7.75
C PHE A 35 1.28 -31.64 8.86
N LEU A 36 2.08 -31.37 9.89
CA LEU A 36 2.27 -32.26 11.02
C LEU A 36 0.99 -32.46 11.83
N GLN A 37 0.17 -31.40 11.97
CA GLN A 37 -1.15 -31.50 12.58
C GLN A 37 -2.04 -32.46 11.79
N TYR A 38 -2.10 -32.31 10.45
CA TYR A 38 -2.82 -33.25 9.59
C TYR A 38 -2.33 -34.70 9.76
N CYS A 39 -1.01 -34.91 9.81
CA CYS A 39 -0.45 -36.25 10.01
C CYS A 39 -0.82 -36.85 11.36
N PHE A 40 -0.89 -36.03 12.41
CA PHE A 40 -1.30 -36.46 13.73
C PHE A 40 -2.79 -36.82 13.76
N ASP A 41 -3.64 -35.94 13.23
CA ASP A 41 -5.09 -36.15 13.16
C ASP A 41 -5.44 -37.39 12.30
N SER A 42 -4.67 -37.64 11.25
CA SER A 42 -4.80 -38.82 10.38
C SER A 42 -4.09 -40.07 10.93
N GLN A 43 -3.55 -40.00 12.15
CA GLN A 43 -2.86 -41.10 12.84
C GLN A 43 -1.61 -41.65 12.13
N TYR A 44 -1.00 -40.89 11.21
CA TYR A 44 0.29 -41.23 10.59
C TYR A 44 1.47 -41.03 11.54
N ILE A 45 1.33 -40.14 12.53
CA ILE A 45 2.30 -39.91 13.60
C ILE A 45 1.62 -39.96 14.96
N LYS A 46 2.38 -40.39 15.99
CA LYS A 46 1.87 -40.52 17.37
C LYS A 46 1.97 -39.24 18.20
N ALA A 47 2.77 -38.27 17.76
CA ALA A 47 2.97 -36.99 18.43
C ALA A 47 3.54 -35.96 17.44
N ILE A 48 3.22 -34.69 17.66
CA ILE A 48 3.75 -33.57 16.87
C ILE A 48 5.10 -33.14 17.45
N PRO A 49 6.19 -33.13 16.67
CA PRO A 49 7.49 -32.67 17.14
C PRO A 49 7.47 -31.17 17.46
N GLU A 50 8.12 -30.77 18.54
CA GLU A 50 8.25 -29.36 18.89
C GLU A 50 9.21 -28.66 17.92
N ILE A 51 8.69 -27.64 17.23
CA ILE A 51 9.51 -26.75 16.40
C ILE A 51 9.59 -25.40 17.11
N LYS A 52 10.80 -24.98 17.50
CA LYS A 52 11.01 -23.71 18.20
C LYS A 52 10.70 -22.51 17.29
N THR A 53 10.06 -21.50 17.85
CA THR A 53 9.88 -20.19 17.19
C THR A 53 11.14 -19.36 17.31
N ASN A 54 11.54 -18.71 16.22
CA ASN A 54 12.58 -17.69 16.29
C ASN A 54 11.97 -16.37 16.77
N LYS A 55 12.63 -15.71 17.74
CA LYS A 55 12.27 -14.34 18.10
C LYS A 55 12.47 -13.44 16.88
N THR A 56 11.40 -12.78 16.45
CA THR A 56 11.46 -11.76 15.41
C THR A 56 11.36 -10.41 16.08
N GLY A 57 12.38 -9.57 15.91
CA GLY A 57 12.24 -8.15 16.22
C GLY A 57 11.21 -7.51 15.28
N TYR A 58 10.51 -6.50 15.78
CA TYR A 58 9.65 -5.67 14.94
C TYR A 58 10.52 -4.59 14.29
N THR A 59 10.62 -4.60 12.96
CA THR A 59 11.25 -3.51 12.20
C THR A 59 10.16 -2.60 11.69
N ALA A 60 10.10 -1.39 12.24
CA ALA A 60 9.15 -0.40 11.79
C ALA A 60 9.32 -0.12 10.30
N ARG A 61 8.21 -0.20 9.57
CA ARG A 61 8.20 0.04 8.13
C ARG A 61 8.64 1.48 7.84
N PRO A 62 9.34 1.72 6.72
CA PRO A 62 9.81 3.05 6.39
C PRO A 62 8.63 3.95 6.00
N SER A 63 8.78 5.24 6.27
CA SER A 63 7.81 6.30 5.97
C SER A 63 8.52 7.46 5.25
N PHE A 64 7.76 8.47 4.86
CA PHE A 64 8.31 9.76 4.40
C PHE A 64 8.13 10.80 5.51
N SER A 65 9.04 11.77 5.61
CA SER A 65 8.72 13.06 6.19
C SER A 65 7.84 13.87 5.21
N ALA A 66 7.16 14.91 5.69
CA ALA A 66 6.40 15.81 4.82
C ALA A 66 7.27 16.41 3.69
N GLN A 67 8.52 16.76 3.99
CA GLN A 67 9.45 17.31 3.00
C GLN A 67 9.90 16.25 1.97
N GLU A 68 10.19 15.03 2.42
CA GLU A 68 10.56 13.93 1.52
C GLU A 68 9.38 13.54 0.62
N PHE A 69 8.16 13.48 1.17
CA PHE A 69 6.97 13.18 0.38
C PHE A 69 6.69 14.28 -0.63
N LYS A 70 6.80 15.55 -0.23
CA LYS A 70 6.69 16.68 -1.17
C LYS A 70 7.70 16.57 -2.31
N LYS A 71 8.98 16.36 -2.01
CA LYS A 71 10.03 16.15 -3.03
C LYS A 71 9.68 15.00 -3.97
N PHE A 72 9.29 13.85 -3.41
CA PHE A 72 8.91 12.66 -4.18
C PHE A 72 7.71 12.94 -5.09
N ASN A 73 6.62 13.49 -4.53
CA ASN A 73 5.38 13.71 -5.26
C ASN A 73 5.53 14.80 -6.34
N THR A 74 6.28 15.87 -6.06
CA THR A 74 6.62 16.90 -7.05
C THR A 74 7.44 16.32 -8.20
N TYR A 75 8.44 15.47 -7.91
CA TYR A 75 9.18 14.77 -8.96
C TYR A 75 8.23 13.95 -9.85
N VAL A 76 7.38 13.10 -9.26
CA VAL A 76 6.44 12.27 -10.05
C VAL A 76 5.51 13.14 -10.90
N PHE A 77 4.97 14.23 -10.34
CA PHE A 77 4.09 15.15 -11.06
C PHE A 77 4.77 15.81 -12.25
N LEU A 78 5.94 16.41 -12.05
CA LEU A 78 6.68 17.11 -13.11
C LEU A 78 7.06 16.17 -14.26
N HIS A 79 7.33 14.90 -13.96
CA HIS A 79 7.66 13.91 -14.99
C HIS A 79 6.45 13.53 -15.85
N ILE A 80 5.21 13.85 -15.47
CA ILE A 80 4.06 13.66 -16.39
C ILE A 80 4.20 14.60 -17.61
N GLY A 81 4.73 15.81 -17.42
CA GLY A 81 4.84 16.84 -18.45
C GLY A 81 6.21 16.96 -19.11
N GLU A 82 7.10 15.96 -18.95
CA GLU A 82 8.43 15.98 -19.57
C GLU A 82 8.32 16.12 -21.10
N GLU A 83 9.09 17.03 -21.69
CA GLU A 83 9.05 17.29 -23.13
C GLU A 83 9.56 16.09 -23.94
N GLY A 84 8.96 15.85 -25.11
CA GLY A 84 9.38 14.78 -26.03
C GLY A 84 9.02 13.35 -25.61
N ILE A 85 8.28 13.15 -24.52
CA ILE A 85 7.84 11.80 -24.12
C ILE A 85 6.65 11.31 -24.95
N HIS A 86 6.62 10.00 -25.20
CA HIS A 86 5.51 9.37 -25.92
C HIS A 86 4.18 9.50 -25.13
N PRO A 87 3.03 9.76 -25.79
CA PRO A 87 1.74 9.92 -25.10
C PRO A 87 1.34 8.76 -24.18
N ALA A 88 1.65 7.52 -24.55
CA ALA A 88 1.41 6.35 -23.69
C ALA A 88 2.24 6.39 -22.38
N VAL A 89 3.47 6.94 -22.42
CA VAL A 89 4.30 7.12 -21.22
C VAL A 89 3.74 8.22 -20.33
N LYS A 90 3.26 9.33 -20.93
CA LYS A 90 2.56 10.40 -20.21
C LYS A 90 1.33 9.85 -19.48
N TYR A 91 0.53 9.02 -20.16
CA TYR A 91 -0.63 8.34 -19.58
C TYR A 91 -0.22 7.48 -18.37
N ASP A 92 0.75 6.57 -18.55
CA ASP A 92 1.19 5.66 -17.48
C ASP A 92 1.71 6.42 -16.25
N ARG A 93 2.44 7.53 -16.47
CA ARG A 93 2.94 8.40 -15.40
C ARG A 93 1.81 9.13 -14.67
N ALA A 94 0.77 9.55 -15.37
CA ALA A 94 -0.39 10.19 -14.75
C ALA A 94 -1.22 9.20 -13.90
N VAL A 95 -1.43 7.97 -14.39
CA VAL A 95 -2.07 6.90 -13.60
C VAL A 95 -1.22 6.52 -12.39
N PHE A 96 0.11 6.47 -12.53
CA PHE A 96 1.02 6.27 -11.42
C PHE A 96 0.94 7.39 -10.38
N TYR A 97 0.91 8.66 -10.80
CA TYR A 97 0.71 9.79 -9.89
C TYR A 97 -0.61 9.68 -9.12
N ALA A 98 -1.70 9.28 -9.78
CA ALA A 98 -2.97 9.02 -9.12
C ALA A 98 -2.86 7.90 -8.06
N TYR A 99 -2.20 6.80 -8.40
CA TYR A 99 -1.91 5.70 -7.46
C TYR A 99 -1.18 6.17 -6.19
N ILE A 100 -0.17 7.03 -6.34
CA ILE A 100 0.59 7.59 -5.20
C ILE A 100 -0.31 8.42 -4.29
N ASN A 101 -1.03 9.39 -4.88
CA ASN A 101 -1.79 10.37 -4.12
C ASN A 101 -3.00 9.73 -3.45
N ILE A 102 -3.70 8.80 -4.10
CA ILE A 102 -4.83 8.10 -3.47
C ILE A 102 -4.37 7.35 -2.22
N ILE A 103 -3.25 6.62 -2.25
CA ILE A 103 -2.75 5.93 -1.06
C ILE A 103 -2.30 6.92 0.02
N ALA A 104 -1.58 7.97 -0.36
CA ALA A 104 -1.07 8.99 0.57
C ALA A 104 -2.20 9.83 1.23
N LEU A 105 -3.36 9.94 0.58
CA LEU A 105 -4.51 10.72 1.06
C LEU A 105 -5.57 9.86 1.77
N THR A 106 -5.44 8.54 1.78
CA THR A 106 -6.41 7.61 2.38
C THR A 106 -5.81 6.68 3.42
N GLY A 107 -4.49 6.46 3.36
CA GLY A 107 -3.82 5.43 4.13
C GLY A 107 -4.23 4.01 3.74
N MET A 108 -4.94 3.79 2.63
CA MET A 108 -5.36 2.44 2.23
C MET A 108 -4.15 1.53 1.92
N ARG A 109 -4.35 0.22 1.89
CA ARG A 109 -3.26 -0.69 1.50
C ARG A 109 -3.00 -0.59 -0.01
N PRO A 110 -1.74 -0.71 -0.45
CA PRO A 110 -1.41 -0.86 -1.87
C PRO A 110 -2.13 -2.01 -2.59
N THR A 111 -2.62 -3.01 -1.85
CA THR A 111 -3.43 -4.10 -2.39
C THR A 111 -4.92 -3.77 -2.48
N GLU A 112 -5.42 -2.86 -1.64
CA GLU A 112 -6.84 -2.45 -1.63
C GLU A 112 -7.16 -1.64 -2.90
N ILE A 113 -6.31 -0.66 -3.25
CA ILE A 113 -6.49 0.15 -4.47
C ILE A 113 -6.49 -0.67 -5.77
N LYS A 114 -5.78 -1.81 -5.80
CA LYS A 114 -5.76 -2.71 -6.97
C LYS A 114 -7.09 -3.41 -7.20
N ASN A 115 -7.88 -3.56 -6.13
CA ASN A 115 -9.18 -4.21 -6.20
C ASN A 115 -10.31 -3.21 -6.42
N MET A 116 -10.06 -1.91 -6.23
CA MET A 116 -11.07 -0.88 -6.36
C MET A 116 -11.56 -0.75 -7.79
N LYS A 117 -12.83 -0.43 -7.90
CA LYS A 117 -13.52 -0.05 -9.12
C LYS A 117 -14.00 1.39 -9.06
N TRP A 118 -14.37 1.95 -10.20
CA TRP A 118 -14.99 3.29 -10.23
C TRP A 118 -16.30 3.36 -9.45
N GLY A 119 -17.08 2.27 -9.43
CA GLY A 119 -18.30 2.17 -8.62
C GLY A 119 -18.07 2.10 -7.11
N ASP A 120 -16.82 1.97 -6.66
CA ASP A 120 -16.46 2.00 -5.24
C ASP A 120 -16.22 3.43 -4.71
N ILE A 121 -16.22 4.43 -5.60
CA ILE A 121 -16.15 5.85 -5.25
C ILE A 121 -17.58 6.35 -5.02
N ILE A 122 -17.95 6.54 -3.76
CA ILE A 122 -19.30 6.96 -3.36
C ILE A 122 -19.37 8.48 -3.29
N GLY A 123 -20.41 9.05 -3.89
CA GLY A 123 -20.64 10.50 -3.95
C GLY A 123 -19.95 11.20 -5.12
N LEU A 124 -19.20 10.48 -5.97
CA LEU A 124 -18.61 11.06 -7.17
C LEU A 124 -19.68 11.39 -8.21
N GLU A 125 -19.90 12.69 -8.41
CA GLU A 125 -20.76 13.23 -9.45
C GLU A 125 -19.94 14.15 -10.34
N LEU A 126 -19.92 13.88 -11.64
CA LEU A 126 -19.20 14.67 -12.64
C LEU A 126 -20.18 15.18 -13.70
N ASP A 127 -19.99 16.43 -14.14
CA ASP A 127 -20.71 16.97 -15.29
C ASP A 127 -20.23 16.35 -16.62
N LYS A 128 -20.86 16.72 -17.74
CA LYS A 128 -20.46 16.25 -19.09
C LYS A 128 -19.03 16.65 -19.49
N LYS A 129 -18.45 17.66 -18.84
CA LYS A 129 -17.08 18.12 -19.07
C LYS A 129 -16.08 17.42 -18.14
N GLY A 130 -16.56 16.65 -17.15
CA GLY A 130 -15.74 15.96 -16.15
C GLY A 130 -15.46 16.79 -14.90
N ASN A 131 -16.13 17.93 -14.70
CA ASN A 131 -15.98 18.74 -13.50
C ASN A 131 -16.77 18.14 -12.33
N PRO A 132 -16.24 18.17 -11.10
CA PRO A 132 -16.93 17.64 -9.95
C PRO A 132 -18.13 18.51 -9.56
N LEU A 133 -19.27 17.86 -9.31
CA LEU A 133 -20.48 18.46 -8.74
C LEU A 133 -20.56 18.24 -7.21
N THR A 134 -19.67 17.42 -6.66
CA THR A 134 -19.52 17.16 -5.23
C THR A 134 -18.24 17.80 -4.68
N HIS A 135 -18.19 18.01 -3.36
CA HIS A 135 -16.99 18.38 -2.62
C HIS A 135 -16.52 17.29 -1.65
N ASP A 136 -17.24 16.18 -1.57
CA ASP A 136 -16.97 15.10 -0.64
C ASP A 136 -17.25 13.72 -1.26
N LEU A 137 -16.47 12.73 -0.87
CA LEU A 137 -16.62 11.36 -1.36
C LEU A 137 -16.06 10.37 -0.36
N HIS A 138 -16.62 9.16 -0.34
CA HIS A 138 -16.11 8.05 0.47
C HIS A 138 -15.67 6.91 -0.44
N LEU A 139 -14.75 6.07 0.04
CA LEU A 139 -14.21 4.95 -0.75
C LEU A 139 -14.57 3.61 -0.12
N ARG A 140 -15.18 2.71 -0.89
CA ARG A 140 -15.34 1.30 -0.51
C ARG A 140 -14.10 0.53 -0.91
N VAL A 141 -13.51 -0.20 0.02
CA VAL A 141 -12.24 -0.90 -0.22
C VAL A 141 -12.27 -2.29 0.35
N HIS A 142 -11.59 -3.22 -0.33
CA HIS A 142 -11.46 -4.60 0.17
C HIS A 142 -10.07 -5.20 -0.11
N GLY A 143 -9.67 -6.13 0.76
CA GLY A 143 -8.40 -6.84 0.70
C GLY A 143 -8.53 -8.23 1.34
N LYS A 144 -7.41 -8.79 1.83
CA LYS A 144 -7.27 -10.14 2.39
C LYS A 144 -8.30 -10.47 3.50
N GLY A 145 -9.52 -10.81 3.11
CA GLY A 145 -10.66 -11.13 3.97
C GLY A 145 -11.29 -9.95 4.72
N LYS A 146 -11.02 -8.69 4.33
CA LYS A 146 -11.55 -7.51 5.02
C LYS A 146 -12.04 -6.47 4.02
N SER A 147 -13.16 -5.81 4.34
CA SER A 147 -13.68 -4.67 3.62
C SER A 147 -14.05 -3.55 4.60
N ARG A 148 -14.09 -2.31 4.11
CA ARG A 148 -14.57 -1.15 4.85
C ARG A 148 -14.92 -0.02 3.90
N GLU A 149 -15.67 0.94 4.42
CA GLU A 149 -15.71 2.28 3.87
C GLU A 149 -14.66 3.13 4.59
N LEU A 150 -13.96 3.98 3.85
CA LEU A 150 -13.03 4.95 4.41
C LEU A 150 -13.31 6.35 3.89
N ILE A 151 -12.95 7.32 4.72
CA ILE A 151 -13.03 8.75 4.46
C ILE A 151 -11.64 9.22 4.03
N PRO A 152 -11.46 9.64 2.77
CA PRO A 152 -10.21 10.21 2.30
C PRO A 152 -10.03 11.66 2.78
N HIS A 153 -8.82 12.19 2.64
CA HIS A 153 -8.64 13.64 2.55
C HIS A 153 -9.38 14.19 1.32
N ARG A 154 -9.96 15.40 1.42
CA ARG A 154 -10.76 16.02 0.35
C ARG A 154 -10.00 16.17 -0.96
N GLU A 155 -8.69 16.36 -0.87
CA GLU A 155 -7.77 16.49 -2.00
C GLU A 155 -7.76 15.26 -2.92
N VAL A 156 -8.26 14.11 -2.46
CA VAL A 156 -8.38 12.92 -3.31
C VAL A 156 -9.32 13.17 -4.49
N LEU A 157 -10.31 14.07 -4.35
CA LEU A 157 -11.24 14.43 -5.42
C LEU A 157 -10.48 14.98 -6.63
N PHE A 158 -9.50 15.86 -6.42
CA PHE A 158 -8.65 16.38 -7.51
C PHE A 158 -7.89 15.26 -8.22
N THR A 159 -7.43 14.27 -7.45
CA THR A 159 -6.71 13.12 -8.02
C THR A 159 -7.63 12.23 -8.86
N ILE A 160 -8.86 12.00 -8.41
CA ILE A 160 -9.87 11.21 -9.13
C ILE A 160 -10.33 11.93 -10.40
N VAL A 161 -10.59 13.24 -10.32
CA VAL A 161 -10.98 14.06 -11.47
C VAL A 161 -9.86 14.11 -12.51
N MET A 162 -8.61 14.28 -12.08
CA MET A 162 -7.44 14.21 -12.97
C MET A 162 -7.33 12.85 -13.65
N LEU A 163 -7.49 11.75 -12.91
CA LEU A 163 -7.47 10.40 -13.49
C LEU A 163 -8.59 10.19 -14.51
N HIS A 164 -9.80 10.69 -14.22
CA HIS A 164 -10.92 10.66 -15.16
C HIS A 164 -10.63 11.47 -16.43
N ALA A 165 -10.00 12.63 -16.31
CA ALA A 165 -9.59 13.44 -17.46
C ALA A 165 -8.55 12.72 -18.33
N VAL A 166 -7.57 12.04 -17.71
CA VAL A 166 -6.57 11.22 -18.42
C VAL A 166 -7.23 10.12 -19.25
N TYR A 167 -8.27 9.46 -18.73
CA TYR A 167 -9.01 8.42 -19.49
C TYR A 167 -9.79 9.01 -20.65
N ARG A 168 -10.44 10.17 -20.45
CA ARG A 168 -11.13 10.89 -21.52
C ARG A 168 -10.19 11.33 -22.64
N GLU A 169 -9.02 11.85 -22.29
CA GLU A 169 -7.97 12.21 -23.27
C GLU A 169 -7.48 10.97 -24.04
N ALA A 170 -7.45 9.81 -23.41
CA ALA A 170 -7.16 8.53 -24.04
C ALA A 170 -8.34 7.94 -24.84
N GLY A 171 -9.48 8.64 -24.92
CA GLY A 171 -10.62 8.27 -25.76
C GLY A 171 -11.63 7.32 -25.11
N PHE A 172 -11.64 7.19 -23.78
CA PHE A 172 -12.67 6.38 -23.10
C PHE A 172 -13.16 7.01 -21.79
N THR A 173 -14.34 6.57 -21.35
CA THR A 173 -14.88 6.92 -20.04
C THR A 173 -15.04 5.62 -19.24
N PRO A 174 -14.56 5.56 -17.98
CA PRO A 174 -14.65 4.35 -17.19
C PRO A 174 -16.09 4.08 -16.73
N GLU A 175 -16.47 2.81 -16.73
CA GLU A 175 -17.73 2.32 -16.18
C GLU A 175 -17.59 1.97 -14.70
N LYS A 176 -18.71 1.89 -13.97
CA LYS A 176 -18.71 1.53 -12.54
C LYS A 176 -18.05 0.18 -12.25
N SER A 177 -18.12 -0.76 -13.18
CA SER A 177 -17.52 -2.10 -13.07
C SER A 177 -16.02 -2.14 -13.33
N ASP A 178 -15.47 -1.11 -13.96
CA ASP A 178 -14.06 -1.07 -14.35
C ASP A 178 -13.17 -0.87 -13.14
N SER A 179 -11.98 -1.49 -13.18
CA SER A 179 -10.93 -1.20 -12.20
C SER A 179 -10.58 0.28 -12.18
N LEU A 180 -10.24 0.80 -11.00
CA LEU A 180 -9.92 2.21 -10.85
C LEU A 180 -8.70 2.62 -11.68
N LEU A 181 -7.67 1.78 -11.72
CA LEU A 181 -6.40 2.01 -12.40
C LEU A 181 -6.29 1.10 -13.64
N LEU A 182 -6.42 1.69 -14.82
CA LEU A 182 -6.49 0.99 -16.11
C LEU A 182 -5.34 1.41 -17.02
N HIS A 183 -4.78 0.47 -17.76
CA HIS A 183 -4.00 0.73 -18.97
C HIS A 183 -4.90 1.35 -20.06
N GLN A 184 -4.31 1.91 -21.12
CA GLN A 184 -5.07 2.48 -22.25
C GLN A 184 -5.92 1.44 -22.98
N ASP A 185 -5.52 0.17 -22.94
CA ASP A 185 -6.28 -0.98 -23.45
C ASP A 185 -7.41 -1.45 -22.50
N LYS A 186 -7.68 -0.69 -21.43
CA LYS A 186 -8.68 -0.96 -20.39
C LYS A 186 -8.41 -2.21 -19.55
N THR A 187 -7.19 -2.76 -19.58
CA THR A 187 -6.79 -3.81 -18.65
C THR A 187 -6.33 -3.23 -17.31
N PRO A 188 -6.53 -3.91 -16.17
CA PRO A 188 -6.11 -3.38 -14.87
C PRO A 188 -4.58 -3.34 -14.67
N PHE A 189 -4.06 -2.27 -14.08
CA PHE A 189 -2.67 -2.20 -13.66
C PHE A 189 -2.36 -3.22 -12.55
N LYS A 190 -1.42 -4.14 -12.81
CA LYS A 190 -1.03 -5.17 -11.82
C LYS A 190 -0.06 -4.64 -10.76
N SER A 191 0.84 -3.72 -11.11
CA SER A 191 1.90 -3.25 -10.21
C SER A 191 2.55 -1.96 -10.68
N PHE A 192 2.79 -1.04 -9.74
CA PHE A 192 3.61 0.16 -9.94
C PHE A 192 5.01 0.05 -9.29
N SER A 193 5.41 -1.14 -8.81
CA SER A 193 6.67 -1.29 -8.09
C SER A 193 7.91 -0.86 -8.89
N GLY A 194 7.91 -1.04 -10.21
CA GLY A 194 8.98 -0.58 -11.09
C GLY A 194 9.09 0.95 -11.07
N GLN A 195 8.01 1.63 -11.47
CA GLN A 195 7.94 3.10 -11.49
C GLN A 195 8.22 3.71 -10.11
N PHE A 196 7.70 3.11 -9.04
CA PHE A 196 7.96 3.54 -7.66
C PHE A 196 9.45 3.46 -7.29
N ASN A 197 10.11 2.34 -7.58
CA ASN A 197 11.54 2.19 -7.29
C ASN A 197 12.38 3.17 -8.13
N SER A 198 12.03 3.39 -9.39
CA SER A 198 12.73 4.35 -10.26
C SER A 198 12.60 5.78 -9.73
N ALA A 199 11.39 6.22 -9.36
CA ALA A 199 11.16 7.54 -8.78
C ALA A 199 11.89 7.72 -7.44
N LEU A 200 11.93 6.68 -6.60
CA LEU A 200 12.72 6.71 -5.36
C LEU A 200 14.21 6.86 -5.62
N ALA A 201 14.74 6.15 -6.63
CA ALA A 201 16.14 6.23 -6.99
C ALA A 201 16.49 7.65 -7.49
N ALA A 202 15.69 8.19 -8.40
CA ALA A 202 15.87 9.52 -8.97
C ALA A 202 15.81 10.65 -7.92
N THR A 203 15.02 10.47 -6.86
CA THR A 203 14.89 11.46 -5.78
C THR A 203 15.87 11.25 -4.62
N GLY A 204 16.66 10.17 -4.64
CA GLY A 204 17.56 9.79 -3.55
C GLY A 204 16.83 9.28 -2.30
N LEU A 205 15.58 8.81 -2.44
CA LEU A 205 14.69 8.42 -1.34
C LEU A 205 14.50 6.91 -1.21
N THR A 206 15.30 6.09 -1.90
CA THR A 206 15.22 4.61 -1.88
C THR A 206 15.17 4.02 -0.47
N ARG A 207 15.88 4.61 0.49
CA ARG A 207 15.92 4.17 1.89
C ARG A 207 15.58 5.33 2.82
N ASP A 208 14.98 5.01 3.96
CA ASP A 208 14.81 5.98 5.04
C ASP A 208 16.13 6.24 5.79
N TYR A 209 16.09 7.11 6.81
CA TYR A 209 17.25 7.47 7.64
C TYR A 209 17.87 6.26 8.39
N ARG A 210 17.15 5.14 8.51
CA ARG A 210 17.62 3.89 9.14
C ARG A 210 18.19 2.91 8.11
N GLY A 211 18.22 3.29 6.83
CA GLY A 211 18.62 2.41 5.75
C GLY A 211 17.55 1.40 5.32
N VAL A 212 16.30 1.52 5.77
CA VAL A 212 15.21 0.58 5.39
C VAL A 212 14.63 0.98 4.05
N LYS A 213 14.55 0.03 3.10
CA LYS A 213 14.09 0.28 1.73
C LYS A 213 12.60 0.64 1.69
N ARG A 214 12.27 1.80 1.10
CA ARG A 214 10.90 2.23 0.85
C ARG A 214 10.20 1.37 -0.20
N THR A 215 8.92 1.13 0.04
CA THR A 215 7.98 0.44 -0.85
C THR A 215 6.67 1.25 -0.95
N PRO A 216 5.68 0.89 -1.79
CA PRO A 216 4.40 1.58 -1.79
C PRO A 216 3.68 1.62 -0.44
N TYR A 217 3.97 0.67 0.47
CA TYR A 217 3.46 0.73 1.83
C TYR A 217 3.94 1.96 2.60
N SER A 218 5.08 2.56 2.23
CA SER A 218 5.61 3.77 2.88
C SER A 218 4.67 4.98 2.73
N LEU A 219 3.85 5.01 1.67
CA LEU A 219 2.82 6.06 1.47
C LEU A 219 1.70 5.95 2.51
N ARG A 220 1.25 4.72 2.78
CA ARG A 220 0.32 4.45 3.87
C ARG A 220 0.95 4.83 5.21
N HIS A 221 2.23 4.51 5.39
CA HIS A 221 2.91 4.88 6.64
C HIS A 221 2.99 6.39 6.81
N PHE A 222 3.24 7.11 5.73
CA PHE A 222 3.23 8.57 5.69
C PHE A 222 1.86 9.12 6.12
N TYR A 223 0.76 8.67 5.50
CA TYR A 223 -0.60 9.09 5.89
C TYR A 223 -0.87 8.91 7.39
N ILE A 224 -0.59 7.73 7.94
CA ILE A 224 -0.88 7.46 9.35
C ILE A 224 0.00 8.33 10.26
N THR A 225 1.29 8.51 9.94
CA THR A 225 2.17 9.40 10.69
C THR A 225 1.67 10.85 10.67
N GLU A 226 1.27 11.37 9.51
CA GLU A 226 0.77 12.74 9.40
C GLU A 226 -0.54 12.94 10.17
N GLN A 227 -1.48 12.00 10.08
CA GLN A 227 -2.74 12.07 10.83
C GLN A 227 -2.51 12.06 12.34
N LEU A 228 -1.61 11.21 12.83
CA LEU A 228 -1.23 11.21 14.25
C LEU A 228 -0.49 12.51 14.65
N ARG A 229 0.32 13.08 13.75
CA ARG A 229 0.96 14.39 13.97
C ARG A 229 -0.07 15.51 14.09
N ASN A 230 -1.17 15.41 13.35
CA ASN A 230 -2.30 16.32 13.40
C ASN A 230 -3.28 16.04 14.54
N GLY A 231 -2.96 15.13 15.47
CA GLY A 231 -3.77 14.86 16.65
C GLY A 231 -5.01 14.00 16.41
N VAL A 232 -5.10 13.31 15.26
CA VAL A 232 -6.20 12.37 15.02
C VAL A 232 -6.10 11.19 15.98
N ASP A 233 -7.20 10.87 16.64
CA ASP A 233 -7.30 9.74 17.55
C ASP A 233 -6.92 8.42 16.87
N ALA A 234 -6.11 7.61 17.58
CA ALA A 234 -5.58 6.36 17.05
C ALA A 234 -6.67 5.32 16.75
N TYR A 235 -7.76 5.30 17.53
CA TYR A 235 -8.89 4.40 17.28
C TYR A 235 -9.66 4.80 16.02
N VAL A 236 -9.95 6.08 15.85
CA VAL A 236 -10.58 6.61 14.62
C VAL A 236 -9.71 6.30 13.39
N LEU A 237 -8.40 6.56 13.49
CA LEU A 237 -7.45 6.30 12.41
C LEU A 237 -7.31 4.81 12.10
N ALA A 238 -7.34 3.94 13.12
CA ALA A 238 -7.31 2.50 12.94
C ALA A 238 -8.52 2.00 12.14
N ARG A 239 -9.72 2.51 12.44
CA ARG A 239 -10.94 2.20 11.68
C ARG A 239 -10.81 2.67 10.22
N ASN A 240 -10.42 3.93 9.99
CA ASN A 240 -10.33 4.50 8.64
C ASN A 240 -9.27 3.80 7.77
N ALA A 241 -8.09 3.54 8.33
CA ALA A 241 -7.01 2.85 7.63
C ALA A 241 -7.22 1.32 7.59
N GLY A 242 -8.16 0.76 8.35
CA GLY A 242 -8.41 -0.69 8.42
C GLY A 242 -7.26 -1.47 9.04
N THR A 243 -6.71 -0.98 10.15
CA THR A 243 -5.67 -1.63 10.98
C THR A 243 -6.14 -1.74 12.43
N SER A 244 -5.38 -2.37 13.33
CA SER A 244 -5.66 -2.32 14.77
C SER A 244 -4.94 -1.15 15.43
N VAL A 245 -5.47 -0.68 16.57
CA VAL A 245 -4.83 0.34 17.42
C VAL A 245 -3.45 -0.14 17.86
N LYS A 246 -3.34 -1.40 18.31
CA LYS A 246 -2.07 -2.05 18.63
C LYS A 246 -1.04 -1.91 17.50
N MET A 247 -1.45 -2.12 16.25
CA MET A 247 -0.54 -1.94 15.11
C MET A 247 -0.17 -0.47 14.90
N ILE A 248 -1.05 0.48 15.22
CA ILE A 248 -0.70 1.90 15.18
C ILE A 248 0.32 2.20 16.29
N GLU A 249 0.09 1.76 17.52
CA GLU A 249 1.02 1.94 18.63
C GLU A 249 2.40 1.34 18.30
N GLU A 250 2.47 0.06 17.95
CA GLU A 250 3.75 -0.59 17.59
C GLU A 250 4.52 0.13 16.47
N HIS A 251 3.83 0.80 15.55
CA HIS A 251 4.43 1.44 14.38
C HIS A 251 4.74 2.93 14.59
N TYR A 252 4.03 3.61 15.50
CA TYR A 252 3.99 5.07 15.58
C TYR A 252 4.05 5.64 17.00
N ASP A 253 4.29 4.82 18.03
CA ASP A 253 4.53 5.21 19.43
C ASP A 253 5.83 6.02 19.65
N HIS A 254 6.28 6.73 18.62
CA HIS A 254 7.28 7.79 18.70
C HIS A 254 6.64 9.17 18.94
N ASN A 255 5.32 9.24 19.18
CA ASN A 255 4.69 10.47 19.62
C ASN A 255 5.06 10.73 21.07
N THR A 256 6.07 11.57 21.25
CA THR A 256 6.53 12.06 22.55
C THR A 256 5.37 12.58 23.39
N ASN A 257 5.38 12.26 24.69
CA ASN A 257 4.46 12.79 25.71
C ASN A 257 4.29 14.33 25.65
N GLU A 258 5.28 15.03 25.07
CA GLU A 258 5.26 16.44 24.72
C GLU A 258 3.97 16.86 23.99
N LYS A 259 3.46 16.04 23.07
CA LYS A 259 2.23 16.35 22.30
C LYS A 259 0.96 16.25 23.14
N TYR A 260 0.96 15.37 24.14
CA TYR A 260 -0.15 15.21 25.06
C TYR A 260 -0.04 16.15 26.26
N LYS A 261 0.93 17.08 26.29
CA LYS A 261 1.20 17.93 27.45
C LYS A 261 -0.03 18.70 27.94
N GLU A 262 -0.88 19.19 27.05
CA GLU A 262 -2.13 19.85 27.43
C GLU A 262 -3.19 18.85 27.94
N MET A 263 -3.32 17.70 27.28
CA MET A 263 -4.24 16.63 27.71
C MET A 263 -3.83 16.00 29.05
N LEU A 264 -2.53 15.88 29.31
CA LEU A 264 -1.91 15.35 30.53
C LEU A 264 -1.83 16.40 31.65
N ARG A 265 -2.08 17.68 31.35
CA ARG A 265 -2.16 18.79 32.31
C ARG A 265 -3.55 19.45 32.24
N PRO A 266 -4.64 18.70 32.49
CA PRO A 266 -5.96 19.31 32.51
C PRO A 266 -5.98 20.43 33.56
N LYS A 267 -6.60 21.57 33.24
CA LYS A 267 -6.80 22.65 34.20
C LYS A 267 -7.53 22.07 35.41
N ARG A 268 -6.89 22.11 36.58
CA ARG A 268 -7.56 21.79 37.84
C ARG A 268 -8.63 22.88 38.06
N LYS A 269 -9.86 22.43 38.32
CA LYS A 269 -10.97 23.30 38.70
C LYS A 269 -10.64 24.03 40.01
#